data_AF-S8DLH8-F1
#
_entry.id   AF-S8DLH8-F1
#
_cell.length_a   1.000
_cell.length_b   1.000
_cell.length_c   1.000
_cell.angle_alpha   90.00
_cell.angle_beta   90.00
_cell.angle_gamma   90.00
#
_symmetry.space_group_name_H-M   'P 1'
#
loop_
_entity.id
_entity.type
_entity.pdbx_description
1 polymer ?
#
loop_
_entity_poly.entity_id
_entity_poly.type
_entity_poly.pdbx_seq_one_letter_code
_entity_poly.pdbx_strand_id
1 'polypeptide(L)'
;SMSTASVKQVGTHNGSFHCDEALGCFMIRLTQKFAGAHIVRTRDPEVLQSLDAVLDVGGVYDPEKDRYDHHQNGFQEVFGYGFTTKLSSAGLVYK
;
A
#
# COMPACT_ATOMS: atom_id res chain seq x y z
N SER A 1 -30.73 -7.25 8.02
CA SER A 1 -29.84 -6.16 8.44
C SER A 1 -28.70 -6.09 7.44
N MET A 2 -28.38 -4.91 6.90
CA MET A 2 -27.11 -4.76 6.19
C MET A 2 -26.02 -4.82 7.25
N SER A 3 -25.12 -5.79 7.15
CA SER A 3 -23.88 -5.77 7.90
C SER A 3 -23.18 -4.46 7.58
N THR A 4 -23.01 -3.58 8.56
CA THR A 4 -22.13 -2.41 8.43
C THR A 4 -20.70 -2.94 8.48
N ALA A 5 -20.23 -3.50 7.37
CA ALA A 5 -18.82 -3.84 7.23
C ALA A 5 -18.01 -2.59 7.59
N SER A 6 -17.10 -2.69 8.55
CA SER A 6 -16.26 -1.55 8.92
C SER A 6 -15.52 -1.06 7.68
N VAL A 7 -15.49 0.25 7.48
CA VAL A 7 -14.73 0.87 6.40
C VAL A 7 -13.28 0.40 6.51
N LYS A 8 -12.75 -0.18 5.43
CA LYS A 8 -11.36 -0.65 5.37
C LYS A 8 -10.39 0.50 5.61
N GLN A 9 -9.26 0.21 6.24
CA GLN A 9 -8.22 1.19 6.54
C GLN A 9 -6.93 0.85 5.83
N VAL A 10 -6.36 1.83 5.13
CA VAL A 10 -5.12 1.68 4.37
C VAL A 10 -4.08 2.65 4.94
N GLY A 11 -2.95 2.11 5.36
CA GLY A 11 -1.83 2.85 5.92
C GLY A 11 -0.88 3.38 4.86
N THR A 12 -0.40 4.61 5.04
CA THR A 12 0.71 5.20 4.28
C THR A 12 1.57 6.07 5.20
N HIS A 13 2.75 6.48 4.76
CA HIS A 13 3.65 7.32 5.56
C HIS A 13 3.03 8.69 5.90
N ASN A 14 3.42 9.27 7.05
CA ASN A 14 3.03 10.62 7.46
C ASN A 14 4.02 11.73 7.08
N GLY A 15 4.90 11.49 6.09
CA GLY A 15 5.82 12.49 5.56
C GLY A 15 5.16 13.52 4.64
N SER A 16 6.00 14.32 3.99
CA SER A 16 5.61 15.23 2.90
C SER A 16 4.87 14.50 1.78
N PHE A 17 4.15 15.24 0.96
CA PHE A 17 3.49 14.69 -0.23
C PHE A 17 4.50 14.01 -1.15
N HIS A 18 4.15 12.82 -1.62
CA HIS A 18 4.92 12.06 -2.59
C HIS A 18 3.97 11.50 -3.64
N CYS A 19 4.31 11.61 -4.94
CA CYS A 19 3.39 11.15 -5.99
C CYS A 19 3.17 9.63 -5.94
N ASP A 20 4.17 8.88 -5.47
CA ASP A 20 4.07 7.43 -5.35
C ASP A 20 2.98 7.00 -4.36
N GLU A 21 3.01 7.52 -3.13
CA GLU A 21 2.00 7.20 -2.12
C GLU A 21 0.60 7.66 -2.54
N ALA A 22 0.49 8.87 -3.11
CA ALA A 22 -0.80 9.41 -3.53
C ALA A 22 -1.44 8.58 -4.65
N LEU A 23 -0.64 8.16 -5.63
CA LEU A 23 -1.11 7.30 -6.72
C LEU A 23 -1.44 5.90 -6.20
N GLY A 24 -0.61 5.29 -5.36
CA GLY A 24 -0.87 3.99 -4.75
C GLY A 24 -2.16 3.97 -3.93
N CYS A 25 -2.38 4.99 -3.09
CA CYS A 25 -3.61 5.18 -2.33
C CYS A 25 -4.84 5.35 -3.22
N PHE A 26 -4.73 6.07 -4.34
CA PHE A 26 -5.82 6.19 -5.30
C PHE A 26 -6.13 4.85 -5.95
N MET A 27 -5.12 4.14 -6.46
CA MET A 27 -5.27 2.87 -7.18
C MET A 27 -5.88 1.77 -6.31
N ILE A 28 -5.41 1.58 -5.08
CA ILE A 28 -5.94 0.54 -4.20
C ILE A 28 -7.43 0.77 -3.89
N ARG A 29 -7.86 2.03 -3.78
CA ARG A 29 -9.27 2.40 -3.55
C ARG A 29 -10.19 2.18 -4.75
N LEU A 30 -9.63 1.92 -5.94
CA LEU A 30 -10.42 1.50 -7.11
C LEU A 30 -10.72 -0.01 -7.09
N THR A 31 -10.04 -0.79 -6.25
CA THR A 31 -10.32 -2.22 -6.10
C THR A 31 -11.63 -2.45 -5.37
N GLN A 32 -12.29 -3.58 -5.61
CA GLN A 32 -13.50 -3.95 -4.86
C GLN A 32 -13.21 -4.15 -3.36
N LYS A 33 -12.03 -4.67 -3.01
CA LYS A 33 -11.63 -4.99 -1.64
C LYS A 33 -11.46 -3.75 -0.76
N PHE A 34 -10.95 -2.66 -1.33
CA PHE A 34 -10.64 -1.42 -0.61
C PHE A 34 -11.45 -0.21 -1.12
N ALA A 35 -12.56 -0.46 -1.82
CA ALA A 35 -13.45 0.59 -2.29
C ALA A 35 -13.89 1.50 -1.13
N GLY A 36 -13.60 2.79 -1.26
CA GLY A 36 -13.95 3.77 -0.23
C GLY A 36 -13.13 3.66 1.07
N ALA A 37 -12.03 2.91 1.09
CA ALA A 37 -11.18 2.78 2.27
C ALA A 37 -10.70 4.15 2.80
N HIS A 38 -10.57 4.24 4.12
CA HIS A 38 -10.02 5.38 4.83
C HIS A 38 -8.50 5.33 4.82
N ILE A 39 -7.85 6.44 4.46
CA ILE A 39 -6.38 6.53 4.43
C ILE A 39 -5.88 6.99 5.80
N VAL A 40 -5.01 6.19 6.41
CA VAL A 40 -4.36 6.46 7.68
C VAL A 40 -2.90 6.84 7.40
N ARG A 41 -2.51 8.08 7.72
CA ARG A 41 -1.12 8.54 7.56
C ARG A 41 -0.36 8.35 8.86
N THR A 42 0.57 7.40 8.92
CA THR A 42 1.37 7.10 10.12
C THR A 42 2.68 6.39 9.76
N ARG A 43 3.62 6.37 10.70
CA ARG A 43 4.81 5.49 10.68
C ARG A 43 4.88 4.59 11.92
N ASP A 44 3.86 4.64 12.77
CA ASP A 44 3.79 3.84 13.98
C ASP A 44 3.59 2.36 13.60
N PRO A 45 4.56 1.47 13.89
CA PRO A 45 4.48 0.07 13.50
C PRO A 45 3.30 -0.66 14.16
N GLU A 46 2.88 -0.27 15.36
CA GLU A 46 1.74 -0.89 16.04
C GLU A 46 0.43 -0.54 15.34
N VAL A 47 0.29 0.73 14.94
CA VAL A 47 -0.87 1.15 14.12
C VAL A 47 -0.85 0.42 12.79
N LEU A 48 0.27 0.41 12.06
CA LEU A 48 0.39 -0.24 10.75
C LEU A 48 0.07 -1.73 10.77
N GLN A 49 0.42 -2.44 11.84
CA GLN A 49 0.09 -3.86 12.00
C GLN A 49 -1.43 -4.12 12.07
N SER A 50 -2.20 -3.15 12.58
CA SER A 50 -3.66 -3.26 12.70
C SER A 50 -4.44 -2.94 11.42
N LEU A 51 -3.80 -2.35 10.41
CA LEU A 51 -4.46 -1.87 9.19
C LEU A 51 -4.67 -2.97 8.16
N ASP A 52 -5.72 -2.84 7.36
CA ASP A 52 -6.09 -3.83 6.35
C ASP A 52 -5.06 -3.90 5.21
N ALA A 53 -4.51 -2.76 4.78
CA ALA A 53 -3.40 -2.68 3.84
C ALA A 53 -2.40 -1.60 4.26
N VAL A 54 -1.16 -1.71 3.79
CA VAL A 54 -0.10 -0.71 4.03
C VAL A 54 0.71 -0.52 2.76
N LEU A 55 0.98 0.73 2.40
CA LEU A 55 1.77 1.09 1.22
C LEU A 55 2.78 2.18 1.56
N ASP A 56 3.93 2.15 0.90
CA ASP A 56 5.00 3.16 1.02
C ASP A 56 5.54 3.39 2.45
N VAL A 57 5.32 2.41 3.33
CA VAL A 57 5.79 2.39 4.72
C VAL A 57 5.76 0.96 5.27
N GLY A 58 6.56 0.69 6.30
CA GLY A 58 6.57 -0.58 7.03
C GLY A 58 7.63 -1.57 6.59
N GLY A 59 8.32 -1.31 5.48
CA GLY A 59 9.49 -2.06 5.00
C GLY A 59 9.18 -3.48 4.50
N VAL A 60 7.95 -3.74 4.07
CA VAL A 60 7.48 -5.08 3.67
C VAL A 60 6.76 -5.03 2.33
N TYR A 61 7.15 -5.90 1.42
CA TYR A 61 6.35 -6.31 0.27
C TYR A 61 5.82 -7.73 0.49
N ASP A 62 4.50 -7.85 0.64
CA ASP A 62 3.78 -9.10 0.82
C ASP A 62 2.35 -8.90 0.26
N PRO A 63 2.12 -9.24 -1.02
CA PRO A 63 0.82 -9.02 -1.66
C PRO A 63 -0.30 -9.91 -1.08
N GLU A 64 0.03 -11.03 -0.42
CA GLU A 64 -0.97 -11.86 0.27
C GLU A 64 -1.51 -11.17 1.53
N LYS A 65 -0.72 -10.28 2.14
CA LYS A 65 -1.09 -9.45 3.30
C LYS A 65 -1.36 -7.99 2.96
N ASP A 66 -1.50 -7.65 1.68
CA ASP A 66 -1.71 -6.29 1.19
C ASP A 66 -0.65 -5.30 1.73
N ARG A 67 0.63 -5.70 1.70
CA ARG A 67 1.78 -4.87 2.08
C ARG A 67 2.58 -4.52 0.82
N TYR A 68 2.71 -3.23 0.53
CA TYR A 68 3.26 -2.72 -0.72
C TYR A 68 4.30 -1.63 -0.45
N ASP A 69 5.39 -2.01 0.22
CA ASP A 69 6.55 -1.13 0.42
C ASP A 69 7.76 -1.60 -0.39
N HIS A 70 8.60 -0.65 -0.78
CA HIS A 70 9.82 -0.84 -1.58
C HIS A 70 11.09 -0.33 -0.89
N HIS A 71 10.98 0.28 0.30
CA HIS A 71 12.10 0.89 1.04
C HIS A 71 13.11 -0.11 1.65
N GLN A 72 12.86 -1.41 1.58
CA GLN A 72 13.70 -2.46 2.13
C GLN A 72 15.06 -2.54 1.42
N ASN A 73 16.11 -2.73 2.22
CA ASN A 73 17.46 -2.94 1.70
C ASN A 73 17.47 -4.14 0.76
N GLY A 74 18.02 -3.93 -0.44
CA GLY A 74 18.11 -4.99 -1.44
C GLY A 74 16.80 -5.29 -2.17
N PHE A 75 15.76 -4.45 -2.09
CA PHE A 75 14.56 -4.60 -2.92
C PHE A 75 14.90 -4.73 -4.41
N GLN A 76 14.38 -5.77 -5.08
CA GLN A 76 14.64 -6.04 -6.51
C GLN A 76 13.36 -6.28 -7.32
N GLU A 77 12.17 -6.08 -6.77
CA GLU A 77 10.97 -6.43 -7.51
C GLU A 77 10.76 -5.53 -8.73
N VAL A 78 10.51 -6.18 -9.85
CA VAL A 78 10.24 -5.58 -11.15
C VAL A 78 8.89 -6.08 -11.67
N PHE A 79 8.36 -5.44 -12.71
CA PHE A 79 7.09 -5.84 -13.32
C PHE A 79 7.16 -7.21 -14.02
N GLY A 80 8.36 -7.64 -14.44
CA GLY A 80 8.56 -8.82 -15.28
C GLY A 80 8.58 -8.45 -16.76
N TYR A 81 8.32 -9.41 -17.66
CA TYR A 81 8.18 -9.16 -19.12
C TYR A 81 9.34 -8.40 -19.80
N GLY A 82 10.57 -8.55 -19.29
CA GLY A 82 11.76 -7.87 -19.81
C GLY A 82 12.00 -6.47 -19.21
N PHE A 83 11.10 -5.97 -18.35
CA PHE A 83 11.34 -4.76 -17.57
C PHE A 83 12.33 -5.01 -16.43
N THR A 84 13.30 -4.12 -16.28
CA THR A 84 14.35 -4.20 -15.23
C THR A 84 14.24 -3.06 -14.20
N THR A 85 13.36 -2.10 -14.43
CA THR A 85 13.10 -1.01 -13.48
C THR A 85 12.41 -1.55 -12.24
N LYS A 86 12.97 -1.24 -11.06
CA LYS A 86 12.38 -1.58 -9.77
C LYS A 86 11.07 -0.83 -9.57
N LEU A 87 10.10 -1.52 -8.99
CA LEU A 87 8.77 -0.95 -8.75
C LEU A 87 8.80 0.01 -7.56
N SER A 88 7.99 1.07 -7.67
CA SER A 88 7.60 1.92 -6.56
C SER A 88 6.40 1.30 -5.83
N SER A 89 5.93 1.89 -4.73
CA SER A 89 4.76 1.41 -4.00
C SER A 89 3.50 1.38 -4.87
N ALA A 90 3.25 2.41 -5.69
CA ALA A 90 2.15 2.40 -6.67
C ALA A 90 2.32 1.29 -7.73
N GLY A 91 3.56 1.04 -8.16
CA GLY A 91 3.87 -0.07 -9.07
C GLY A 91 3.58 -1.44 -8.47
N LEU A 92 3.82 -1.61 -7.17
CA LEU A 92 3.51 -2.85 -6.44
C LEU A 92 2.01 -3.05 -6.25
N VAL A 93 1.23 -1.98 -6.10
CA VAL A 93 -0.24 -2.04 -6.05
C VAL A 93 -0.84 -2.39 -7.42
N TYR A 94 -0.20 -1.95 -8.50
CA TYR A 94 -0.66 -2.23 -9.86
C TYR A 94 -0.45 -3.68 -10.30
N LYS A 95 0.72 -4.24 -9.93
CA LYS A 95 1.19 -5.57 -10.31
C LYS A 95 0.27 -6.66 -9.75
#